data_AF-A0AAJ3IX17-F1
#
_entry.id   AF-A0AAJ3IX17-F1
#
_cell.length_a   1.000
_cell.length_b   1.000
_cell.length_c   1.000
_cell.angle_alpha   90.00
_cell.angle_beta   90.00
_cell.angle_gamma   90.00
#
_symmetry.space_group_name_H-M   'P 1'
#
loop_
_entity.id
_entity.type
_entity.pdbx_description
1 polymer ?
#
loop_
_entity_poly.entity_id
_entity_poly.type
_entity_poly.pdbx_seq_one_letter_code
_entity_poly.pdbx_strand_id
1 'polypeptide(L)'
;MGWEYGIKVADVKDIQVLMDRLAEALPRIDGYRMQRDEDGFVLLQNDPDWPEAFQVSVEEARNIEGLKDDEPYIYCLFHIGGEDAVKWREGMCRVLEEEKCAADWFEL
;
A
#
# COMPACT_ATOMS: atom_id res chain seq x y z
N MET A 1 15.73 2.43 7.52
CA MET A 1 14.56 3.21 7.95
C MET A 1 13.51 2.98 6.89
N GLY A 2 12.34 2.47 7.28
CA GLY A 2 11.24 2.25 6.36
C GLY A 2 10.61 3.57 5.90
N TRP A 3 9.76 3.50 4.88
CA TRP A 3 8.96 4.64 4.45
C TRP A 3 7.49 4.36 4.71
N GLU A 4 6.82 5.30 5.39
CA GLU A 4 5.41 5.20 5.72
C GLU A 4 4.65 6.23 4.89
N TYR A 5 3.64 5.76 4.18
CA TYR A 5 2.79 6.59 3.35
C TYR A 5 1.33 6.22 3.57
N GLY A 6 0.46 7.21 3.41
CA GLY A 6 -0.95 6.99 3.18
C GLY A 6 -1.33 7.36 1.75
N ILE A 7 -2.36 6.70 1.23
CA ILE A 7 -2.99 7.03 -0.04
C ILE A 7 -4.44 7.39 0.27
N LYS A 8 -4.74 8.68 0.14
CA LYS A 8 -6.11 9.18 0.21
C LYS A 8 -6.77 8.88 -1.13
N VAL A 9 -7.94 8.27 -1.12
CA VAL A 9 -8.67 7.96 -2.36
C VAL A 9 -10.06 8.59 -2.31
N ALA A 10 -10.31 9.55 -3.20
CA ALA A 10 -11.47 10.46 -3.08
C ALA A 10 -12.83 9.83 -3.47
N ASP A 11 -12.84 8.74 -4.24
CA ASP A 11 -14.06 8.16 -4.80
C ASP A 11 -13.93 6.66 -5.07
N VAL A 12 -13.65 5.87 -4.04
CA VAL A 12 -13.72 4.41 -4.18
C VAL A 12 -15.08 3.94 -3.73
N LYS A 13 -15.93 3.61 -4.71
CA LYS A 13 -17.15 2.84 -4.46
C LYS A 13 -16.85 1.49 -3.80
N ASP A 14 -15.60 1.01 -3.90
CA ASP A 14 -15.13 -0.22 -3.26
C ASP A 14 -13.60 -0.20 -3.05
N ILE A 15 -13.14 0.25 -1.87
CA ILE A 15 -11.70 0.28 -1.51
C ILE A 15 -11.06 -1.11 -1.55
N GLN A 16 -11.84 -2.17 -1.32
CA GLN A 16 -11.36 -3.54 -1.34
C GLN A 16 -11.01 -4.00 -2.77
N VAL A 17 -11.81 -3.62 -3.78
CA VAL A 17 -11.47 -3.87 -5.18
C VAL A 17 -10.16 -3.19 -5.58
N LEU A 18 -9.93 -1.96 -5.08
CA LEU A 18 -8.67 -1.26 -5.33
C LEU A 18 -7.50 -1.97 -4.64
N MET A 19 -7.67 -2.48 -3.42
CA MET A 19 -6.65 -3.26 -2.71
C MET A 19 -6.26 -4.52 -3.48
N ASP A 20 -7.24 -5.25 -4.02
CA ASP A 20 -6.99 -6.42 -4.87
C ASP A 20 -6.18 -6.06 -6.12
N ARG A 21 -6.50 -4.93 -6.76
CA ARG A 21 -5.76 -4.43 -7.93
C ARG A 21 -4.33 -4.02 -7.60
N LEU A 22 -4.13 -3.34 -6.47
CA LEU A 22 -2.80 -2.99 -5.99
C LEU A 22 -1.97 -4.24 -5.73
N ALA A 23 -2.55 -5.25 -5.09
CA ALA A 23 -1.91 -6.54 -4.85
C ALA A 23 -1.55 -7.28 -6.16
N GLU A 24 -2.41 -7.24 -7.18
CA GLU A 24 -2.15 -7.85 -8.49
C GLU A 24 -1.04 -7.15 -9.28
N ALA A 25 -0.88 -5.84 -9.12
CA ALA A 25 0.12 -5.06 -9.83
C ALA A 25 1.53 -5.16 -9.25
N LEU A 26 1.65 -5.64 -8.01
CA LEU A 26 2.96 -5.84 -7.41
C LEU A 26 3.70 -6.95 -8.18
N PRO A 27 4.90 -6.66 -8.72
CA PRO A 27 5.66 -7.63 -9.46
C PRO A 27 5.92 -8.87 -8.58
N ARG A 28 5.71 -10.05 -9.16
CA ARG A 28 6.16 -11.31 -8.55
C ARG A 28 7.69 -11.32 -8.60
N ILE A 29 8.32 -10.75 -7.58
CA ILE A 29 9.77 -10.75 -7.41
C ILE A 29 10.17 -12.02 -6.67
N ASP A 30 11.12 -12.77 -7.24
CA ASP A 30 11.69 -13.94 -6.60
C ASP A 30 12.27 -13.59 -5.23
N GLY A 31 11.98 -14.42 -4.23
CA GLY A 31 12.41 -14.18 -2.84
C GLY A 31 11.37 -13.46 -1.99
N TYR A 32 10.30 -12.92 -2.59
CA TYR A 32 9.15 -12.36 -1.87
C TYR A 32 7.90 -13.22 -2.02
N ARG A 33 7.05 -13.21 -0.99
CA ARG A 33 5.78 -13.94 -0.94
C ARG A 33 4.68 -13.02 -0.43
N MET A 34 3.63 -12.87 -1.21
CA MET A 34 2.44 -12.13 -0.76
C MET A 34 1.58 -12.98 0.16
N GLN A 35 1.19 -12.40 1.29
CA GLN A 35 0.14 -12.88 2.18
C GLN A 35 -0.99 -11.85 2.17
N ARG A 36 -2.24 -12.28 1.99
CA ARG A 36 -3.42 -11.40 2.00
C ARG A 36 -4.24 -11.66 3.26
N ASP A 37 -4.87 -10.61 3.78
CA ASP A 37 -5.89 -10.65 4.82
C ASP A 37 -7.17 -9.94 4.34
N GLU A 38 -8.15 -9.73 5.23
CA GLU A 38 -9.44 -9.13 4.88
C GLU A 38 -9.34 -7.64 4.54
N ASP A 39 -8.32 -6.94 5.07
CA ASP A 39 -8.20 -5.48 4.98
C ASP A 39 -6.94 -5.05 4.22
N GLY A 40 -6.17 -6.00 3.68
CA GLY A 40 -4.87 -5.72 3.12
C GLY A 40 -4.01 -6.92 2.73
N PHE A 41 -2.72 -6.63 2.56
CA PHE A 41 -1.72 -7.62 2.19
C PHE A 41 -0.33 -7.21 2.65
N VAL A 42 0.53 -8.21 2.80
CA VAL A 42 1.93 -8.08 3.20
C VAL A 42 2.80 -8.86 2.21
N LEU A 43 3.88 -8.23 1.74
CA LEU A 43 4.98 -8.92 1.05
C LEU A 43 6.01 -9.36 2.09
N LEU A 44 6.17 -10.67 2.21
CA LEU A 44 7.15 -11.31 3.08
C LEU A 44 8.42 -11.63 2.31
N GLN A 45 9.59 -11.46 2.93
CA GLN A 45 10.91 -11.88 2.43
C GLN A 45 11.46 -13.06 3.24
N ASN A 46 12.46 -13.75 2.70
CA ASN A 46 13.13 -14.86 3.39
C ASN A 46 14.19 -14.37 4.40
N ASP A 47 13.79 -13.45 5.27
CA ASP A 47 14.60 -12.96 6.39
C ASP A 47 13.82 -13.22 7.69
N PRO A 48 14.34 -14.04 8.63
CA PRO A 48 13.63 -14.38 9.86
C PRO A 48 13.61 -13.24 10.89
N ASP A 49 14.54 -12.28 10.81
CA ASP A 49 14.60 -11.13 11.72
C ASP A 49 13.74 -9.98 11.20
N TRP A 50 13.60 -9.85 9.87
CA TRP A 50 12.73 -8.89 9.21
C TRP A 50 11.90 -9.54 8.08
N PRO A 51 10.87 -10.32 8.44
CA PRO A 51 10.10 -11.06 7.44
C PRO A 51 9.24 -10.16 6.57
N GLU A 52 8.81 -9.00 7.06
CA GLU A 52 7.92 -8.09 6.33
C GLU A 52 8.74 -7.08 5.53
N ALA A 53 8.55 -7.05 4.22
CA ALA A 53 9.22 -6.12 3.32
C ALA A 53 8.32 -4.94 2.94
N PHE A 54 7.02 -5.20 2.80
CA PHE A 54 6.02 -4.20 2.46
C PHE A 54 4.66 -4.60 3.02
N GLN A 55 3.96 -3.68 3.67
CA GLN A 55 2.60 -3.88 4.17
C GLN A 55 1.68 -2.82 3.56
N VAL A 56 0.48 -3.24 3.18
CA VAL A 56 -0.59 -2.37 2.71
C VAL A 56 -1.89 -2.78 3.41
N SER A 57 -2.58 -1.83 4.03
CA SER A 57 -3.87 -2.08 4.70
C SER A 57 -4.82 -0.90 4.49
N VAL A 58 -6.11 -1.13 4.68
CA VAL A 58 -7.10 -0.07 4.83
C VAL A 58 -7.16 0.34 6.30
N GLU A 59 -6.95 1.62 6.57
CA GLU A 59 -6.96 2.17 7.92
C GLU A 59 -7.95 3.34 8.02
N GLU A 60 -8.41 3.62 9.24
CA GLU A 60 -9.24 4.78 9.54
C GLU A 60 -8.37 5.93 10.07
N ALA A 61 -8.49 7.10 9.44
CA ALA A 61 -7.70 8.25 9.85
C ALA A 61 -8.05 8.72 11.27
N ARG A 62 -7.02 9.01 12.07
CA ARG A 62 -7.16 9.62 13.40
C ARG A 62 -6.09 10.67 13.60
N ASN A 63 -6.48 11.95 13.66
CA ASN A 63 -5.55 13.08 13.77
C ASN A 63 -4.51 13.15 12.63
N ILE A 64 -4.86 12.73 11.40
CA ILE A 64 -3.99 12.85 10.23
C ILE A 64 -4.31 14.14 9.49
N GLU A 65 -3.30 14.97 9.22
CA GLU A 65 -3.47 16.22 8.49
C GLU A 65 -3.99 15.96 7.07
N GLY A 66 -5.05 16.66 6.67
CA GLY A 66 -5.65 16.53 5.33
C GLY A 66 -6.70 15.41 5.18
N LEU A 67 -6.95 14.64 6.24
CA LEU A 67 -8.02 13.65 6.33
C LEU A 67 -8.99 13.99 7.46
N LYS A 68 -10.26 13.64 7.29
CA LYS A 68 -11.24 13.69 8.38
C LYS A 68 -11.03 12.48 9.28
N ASP A 69 -11.32 12.64 10.57
CA ASP A 69 -11.36 11.47 11.46
C ASP A 69 -12.36 10.43 10.94
N ASP A 70 -12.00 9.16 11.08
CA ASP A 70 -12.73 7.98 10.58
C ASP A 70 -12.84 7.91 9.04
N GLU A 71 -12.12 8.76 8.30
CA GLU A 71 -12.01 8.66 6.84
C GLU A 71 -11.09 7.49 6.48
N PRO A 72 -11.55 6.50 5.68
CA PRO A 72 -10.71 5.39 5.29
C PRO A 72 -9.63 5.84 4.29
N TYR A 73 -8.42 5.32 4.47
CA TYR A 73 -7.31 5.52 3.55
C TYR A 73 -6.50 4.23 3.42
N ILE A 74 -5.68 4.12 2.38
CA ILE A 74 -4.78 2.98 2.23
C ILE A 74 -3.45 3.33 2.91
N TYR A 75 -3.11 2.62 3.95
CA TYR A 75 -1.80 2.67 4.60
C TYR A 75 -0.79 1.84 3.81
N CYS A 76 0.43 2.33 3.67
CA CYS A 76 1.54 1.69 2.97
C CYS A 76 2.82 1.82 3.81
N LEU A 77 3.36 0.69 4.27
CA LEU A 77 4.60 0.62 5.04
C LEU A 77 5.67 -0.17 4.29
N PHE A 78 6.68 0.53 3.80
CA PHE A 78 7.85 -0.06 3.16
C PHE A 78 8.93 -0.31 4.22
N HIS A 79 9.07 -1.55 4.68
CA HIS A 79 10.10 -1.93 5.65
C HIS A 79 11.50 -1.94 5.04
N ILE A 80 11.58 -2.17 3.72
CA ILE A 80 12.79 -2.07 2.93
C ILE A 80 12.79 -0.79 2.08
N GLY A 81 13.98 -0.27 1.80
CA GLY A 81 14.18 0.80 0.82
C GLY A 81 14.86 0.27 -0.45
N GLY A 82 15.25 1.18 -1.33
CA GLY A 82 15.99 0.84 -2.54
C GLY A 82 15.10 0.50 -3.74
N GLU A 83 15.68 -0.21 -4.71
CA GLU A 83 15.07 -0.38 -6.03
C GLU A 83 13.72 -1.13 -6.00
N ASP A 84 13.58 -2.13 -5.12
CA ASP A 84 12.34 -2.90 -4.99
C ASP A 84 11.19 -2.04 -4.44
N ALA A 85 11.45 -1.26 -3.38
CA ALA A 85 10.46 -0.34 -2.81
C ALA A 85 10.01 0.73 -3.83
N VAL A 86 10.95 1.24 -4.64
CA VAL A 86 10.64 2.18 -5.73
C VAL A 86 9.75 1.52 -6.79
N LYS A 87 10.09 0.31 -7.24
CA LYS A 87 9.28 -0.44 -8.23
C LYS A 87 7.87 -0.73 -7.72
N TRP A 88 7.73 -1.09 -6.46
CA TRP A 88 6.42 -1.33 -5.84
C TRP A 88 5.57 -0.06 -5.81
N ARG A 89 6.15 1.06 -5.37
CA ARG A 89 5.46 2.35 -5.39
C ARG A 89 5.05 2.76 -6.81
N GLU A 90 5.95 2.64 -7.79
CA GLU A 90 5.64 2.94 -9.20
C GLU A 90 4.51 2.06 -9.74
N GLY A 91 4.51 0.77 -9.42
CA GLY A 91 3.43 -0.16 -9.77
C GLY A 91 2.09 0.26 -9.19
N MET A 92 2.06 0.67 -7.91
CA MET A 92 0.85 1.15 -7.26
C MET A 92 0.35 2.47 -7.85
N CYS A 93 1.24 3.44 -8.10
CA CYS A 93 0.88 4.68 -8.77
C CYS A 93 0.21 4.42 -10.13
N ARG A 94 0.76 3.49 -10.91
CA ARG A 94 0.20 3.11 -12.20
C ARG A 94 -1.22 2.53 -12.08
N VAL A 95 -1.48 1.67 -11.09
CA VAL A 95 -2.84 1.14 -10.85
C VAL A 95 -3.82 2.28 -10.54
N LEU A 96 -3.43 3.20 -9.66
CA LEU A 96 -4.28 4.32 -9.27
C LEU A 96 -4.63 5.19 -10.49
N GLU A 97 -3.67 5.42 -11.39
CA GLU A 97 -3.89 6.11 -12.67
C GLU A 97 -4.81 5.32 -13.62
N GLU A 98 -4.61 4.01 -13.76
CA GLU A 98 -5.39 3.13 -14.65
C GLU A 98 -6.86 3.01 -14.21
N GLU A 99 -7.10 2.92 -12.89
CA GLU A 99 -8.43 2.91 -12.28
C GLU A 99 -9.08 4.32 -12.28
N LYS A 100 -8.36 5.34 -12.76
CA LYS A 100 -8.77 6.75 -12.75
C LYS A 100 -9.20 7.21 -11.35
N CYS A 101 -8.61 6.62 -10.33
CA CYS A 101 -8.84 7.01 -8.95
C CYS A 101 -8.13 8.34 -8.69
N ALA A 102 -8.87 9.33 -8.23
CA ALA A 102 -8.25 10.51 -7.64
C ALA A 102 -7.60 10.08 -6.32
N ALA A 103 -6.29 9.82 -6.39
CA ALA A 103 -5.49 9.30 -5.30
C ALA A 103 -4.33 10.24 -4.97
N ASP A 104 -4.25 10.67 -3.72
CA ASP A 104 -3.21 11.56 -3.22
C ASP A 104 -2.34 10.81 -2.21
N TRP A 105 -1.04 10.73 -2.50
CA TRP A 105 -0.05 10.17 -1.59
C TRP A 105 0.37 11.23 -0.57
N PHE A 106 0.47 10.82 0.70
CA PHE A 106 0.96 11.67 1.79
C PHE A 106 1.89 10.87 2.71
N GLU A 107 2.84 11.54 3.34
CA GLU A 107 3.75 10.96 4.34
C GLU A 107 3.06 10.92 5.70
N LEU A 108 3.33 9.87 6.49
CA LEU A 108 2.78 9.63 7.83
C LEU A 108 3.83 9.81 8.94
#